data_AF-W9BYW6-F1
#
_entry.id   AF-W9BYW6-F1
#
_cell.length_a   1.000
_cell.length_b   1.000
_cell.length_c   1.000
_cell.angle_alpha   90.00
_cell.angle_beta   90.00
_cell.angle_gamma   90.00
#
_symmetry.space_group_name_H-M   'P 1'
#
loop_
_entity.id
_entity.type
_entity.pdbx_description
1 polymer ?
#
loop_
_entity_poly.entity_id
_entity_poly.type
_entity_poly.pdbx_seq_one_letter_code
_entity_poly.pdbx_strand_id
1 'polypeptide(L)'
;MLNDFYAHYPIRKKFDVILGVLLAIAIIPAAYSASELFGGNADVLWEMIGELGVLMAVGAFVLYAKKAVSDPYVNTVVRMEGLAAGDLTSPITFTHHRDCVGRMNKAMLVFKDNAAERVRADAVLRTVVSEITSGLQHMKNGNLTYSIDSVFDAEYDQLRQNFNDTMGQLCQLLTQTSSAASNVLNGASEIRSASDDLASRTEQQAASLEESAAAMREVTGMVQQTAQNAAEVGKQVSEAHMAATDGGAVVRRAVSAMDAIQKSSSEITNIIDVIDGIAFQTNLLALNAGVEAARAGDAG
;
A
#
# COMPACT_ATOMS: atom_id res chain seq x y z
N MET A 1 -35.84 -28.64 -73.26
CA MET A 1 -34.67 -28.47 -74.16
C MET A 1 -34.00 -27.09 -74.02
N LEU A 2 -34.72 -25.96 -74.12
CA LEU A 2 -34.11 -24.61 -74.09
C LEU A 2 -33.42 -24.24 -72.76
N ASN A 3 -34.01 -24.56 -71.61
CA ASN A 3 -33.37 -24.33 -70.30
C ASN A 3 -32.11 -25.17 -70.08
N ASP A 4 -32.07 -26.36 -70.68
CA ASP A 4 -30.93 -27.28 -70.58
C ASP A 4 -29.74 -26.75 -71.40
N PHE A 5 -30.03 -26.20 -72.58
CA PHE A 5 -29.05 -25.48 -73.39
C PHE A 5 -28.44 -24.28 -72.64
N TYR A 6 -29.27 -23.52 -71.91
CA TYR A 6 -28.86 -22.34 -71.17
C TYR A 6 -27.91 -22.64 -70.00
N ALA A 7 -28.15 -23.71 -69.24
CA ALA A 7 -27.41 -24.01 -68.00
C ALA A 7 -26.26 -25.02 -68.16
N HIS A 8 -26.30 -25.92 -69.17
CA HIS A 8 -25.40 -27.08 -69.23
C HIS A 8 -24.34 -27.04 -70.32
N TYR A 9 -24.56 -26.32 -71.43
CA TYR A 9 -23.65 -26.39 -72.58
C TYR A 9 -22.46 -25.41 -72.44
N PRO A 10 -21.23 -25.85 -72.77
CA PRO A 10 -20.08 -24.95 -72.87
C PRO A 10 -20.34 -23.84 -73.89
N ILE A 11 -19.81 -22.63 -73.65
CA ILE A 11 -19.98 -21.47 -74.53
C ILE A 11 -19.68 -21.80 -75.99
N ARG A 12 -18.58 -22.53 -76.28
CA ARG A 12 -18.23 -22.94 -77.65
C ARG A 12 -19.35 -23.75 -78.32
N LYS A 13 -19.89 -24.77 -77.63
CA LYS A 13 -21.02 -25.56 -78.14
C LYS A 13 -22.30 -24.73 -78.27
N LYS A 14 -22.52 -23.73 -77.41
CA LYS A 14 -23.64 -22.80 -77.56
C LYS A 14 -23.52 -22.01 -78.86
N PHE A 15 -22.34 -21.49 -79.18
CA PHE A 15 -22.08 -20.82 -80.45
C PHE A 15 -22.27 -21.74 -81.66
N ASP A 16 -21.76 -22.97 -81.61
CA ASP A 16 -21.93 -23.95 -82.70
C ASP A 16 -23.42 -24.25 -82.96
N VAL A 17 -24.23 -24.41 -81.91
CA VAL A 17 -25.68 -24.63 -82.03
C VAL A 17 -26.41 -23.39 -82.53
N ILE A 18 -26.05 -22.19 -82.05
CA ILE A 18 -26.63 -20.92 -82.54
C ILE A 18 -26.34 -20.74 -84.03
N LEU A 19 -25.10 -20.99 -84.46
CA LEU A 19 -24.70 -20.91 -85.87
C LEU A 19 -25.45 -21.95 -86.71
N GLY A 20 -25.57 -23.19 -86.23
CA GLY A 20 -26.33 -24.24 -86.91
C GLY A 20 -27.81 -23.90 -87.08
N VAL A 21 -28.46 -23.33 -86.06
CA VAL A 21 -29.87 -22.90 -86.13
C VAL A 21 -30.04 -21.71 -87.08
N LEU A 22 -29.13 -20.73 -87.05
CA LEU A 22 -29.17 -19.59 -87.98
C LEU A 22 -29.00 -20.04 -89.44
N LEU A 23 -28.06 -20.94 -89.70
CA LEU A 23 -27.88 -21.53 -91.02
C LEU A 23 -29.12 -22.31 -91.46
N ALA A 24 -29.73 -23.09 -90.57
CA ALA A 24 -30.97 -23.82 -90.88
C ALA A 24 -32.14 -22.88 -91.21
N ILE A 25 -32.29 -21.77 -90.48
CA ILE A 25 -33.32 -20.75 -90.75
C ILE A 25 -33.06 -20.06 -92.10
N ALA A 26 -31.80 -19.78 -92.44
CA ALA A 26 -31.43 -19.14 -93.70
C ALA A 26 -31.62 -20.06 -94.94
N ILE A 27 -31.55 -21.38 -94.76
CA ILE A 27 -31.78 -22.35 -95.85
C ILE A 27 -33.26 -22.38 -96.28
N ILE A 28 -34.21 -22.09 -95.37
CA ILE A 28 -35.65 -22.15 -95.66
C ILE A 28 -36.07 -21.20 -96.80
N PRO A 29 -35.78 -19.88 -96.76
CA PRO A 29 -36.11 -18.98 -97.87
C PRO A 29 -35.28 -19.29 -99.11
N ALA A 30 -34.00 -19.66 -98.97
CA ALA A 30 -33.16 -20.03 -100.12
C ALA A 30 -33.71 -21.25 -100.88
N ALA A 31 -34.24 -22.25 -100.17
CA ALA A 31 -34.88 -23.42 -100.77
C ALA A 31 -36.25 -23.07 -101.38
N TYR A 32 -37.01 -22.15 -100.75
CA TYR A 32 -38.29 -21.68 -101.26
C TYR A 32 -38.11 -20.90 -102.58
N SER A 33 -37.22 -19.91 -102.62
CA SER A 33 -36.93 -19.14 -103.85
C SER A 33 -36.31 -20.02 -104.95
N ALA A 34 -35.56 -21.07 -104.60
CA ALA A 34 -35.07 -22.05 -105.57
C ALA A 34 -36.19 -22.89 -106.19
N SER A 35 -37.31 -23.11 -105.49
CA SER A 35 -38.44 -23.89 -106.01
C SER A 35 -39.24 -23.14 -107.08
N GLU A 36 -39.24 -21.80 -107.05
CA GLU A 36 -39.86 -20.97 -108.08
C GLU A 36 -39.11 -21.02 -109.42
N LEU A 37 -37.79 -21.13 -109.38
CA LEU A 37 -36.93 -21.33 -110.56
C LEU A 37 -37.28 -22.61 -111.36
N PHE A 38 -37.95 -23.59 -110.75
CA PHE A 38 -38.36 -24.85 -111.39
C PHE A 38 -39.86 -24.94 -111.71
N GLY A 39 -40.58 -23.79 -111.78
CA GLY A 39 -41.95 -23.72 -112.32
C GLY A 39 -43.07 -23.64 -111.28
N GLY A 40 -42.78 -23.18 -110.06
CA GLY A 40 -43.81 -22.88 -109.06
C GLY A 40 -44.52 -21.56 -109.34
N ASN A 41 -45.86 -21.54 -109.35
CA ASN A 41 -46.65 -20.30 -109.31
C ASN A 41 -46.99 -19.98 -107.84
N ALA A 42 -46.12 -19.25 -107.16
CA ALA A 42 -46.44 -18.69 -105.86
C ALA A 42 -46.91 -17.24 -106.01
N ASP A 43 -47.88 -16.84 -105.18
CA ASP A 43 -48.27 -15.44 -105.06
C ASP A 43 -47.11 -14.65 -104.44
N VAL A 44 -46.64 -13.61 -105.14
CA VAL A 44 -45.54 -12.72 -104.70
C VAL A 44 -45.79 -12.17 -103.28
N LEU A 45 -47.06 -11.94 -102.94
CA LEU A 45 -47.47 -11.50 -101.59
C LEU A 45 -47.16 -12.54 -100.50
N TRP A 46 -47.27 -13.84 -100.80
CA TRP A 46 -46.98 -14.91 -99.84
C TRP A 46 -45.46 -15.11 -99.66
N GLU A 47 -44.67 -14.89 -100.71
CA GLU A 47 -43.21 -14.93 -100.65
C GLU A 47 -42.65 -13.81 -99.75
N MET A 48 -43.13 -12.57 -99.93
CA MET A 48 -42.74 -11.43 -99.08
C MET A 48 -43.12 -11.63 -97.60
N ILE A 49 -44.29 -12.25 -97.33
CA ILE A 49 -44.71 -12.58 -95.96
C ILE A 49 -43.78 -13.65 -95.35
N GLY A 50 -43.36 -14.64 -96.15
CA GLY A 50 -42.41 -15.67 -95.76
C GLY A 50 -41.04 -15.10 -95.39
N GLU A 51 -40.48 -14.23 -96.23
CA GLU A 51 -39.20 -13.56 -95.97
C GLU A 51 -39.24 -12.67 -94.72
N LEU A 52 -40.32 -11.91 -94.54
CA LEU A 52 -40.52 -11.09 -93.34
C LEU A 52 -40.64 -11.96 -92.08
N GLY A 53 -41.33 -13.10 -92.17
CA GLY A 53 -41.45 -14.08 -91.10
C GLY A 53 -40.10 -14.68 -90.70
N VAL A 54 -39.25 -15.01 -91.67
CA VAL A 54 -37.87 -15.49 -91.43
C VAL A 54 -37.02 -14.40 -90.79
N LEU A 55 -37.11 -13.16 -91.27
CA LEU A 55 -36.35 -12.03 -90.71
C LEU A 55 -36.74 -11.75 -89.26
N MET A 56 -38.04 -11.82 -88.92
CA MET A 56 -38.50 -11.74 -87.53
C MET A 56 -38.03 -12.92 -86.69
N ALA A 57 -38.03 -14.15 -87.22
CA ALA A 57 -37.55 -15.34 -86.52
C ALA A 57 -36.04 -15.27 -86.23
N VAL A 58 -35.23 -14.82 -87.19
CA VAL A 58 -33.79 -14.57 -87.00
C VAL A 58 -33.58 -13.48 -85.95
N GLY A 59 -34.30 -12.35 -86.04
CA GLY A 59 -34.20 -11.27 -85.06
C GLY A 59 -34.54 -11.74 -83.63
N ALA A 60 -35.65 -12.47 -83.47
CA ALA A 60 -36.05 -13.05 -82.20
C ALA A 60 -35.01 -14.06 -81.68
N PHE A 61 -34.44 -14.90 -82.55
CA PHE A 61 -33.42 -15.87 -82.18
C PHE A 61 -32.09 -15.22 -81.79
N VAL A 62 -31.67 -14.15 -82.48
CA VAL A 62 -30.47 -13.37 -82.12
C VAL A 62 -30.65 -12.67 -80.77
N LEU A 63 -31.83 -12.08 -80.52
CA LEU A 63 -32.14 -11.51 -79.20
C LEU A 63 -32.13 -12.57 -78.10
N TYR A 64 -32.66 -13.76 -78.39
CA TYR A 64 -32.58 -14.90 -77.49
C TYR A 64 -31.14 -15.35 -77.24
N ALA A 65 -30.33 -15.51 -78.29
CA ALA A 65 -28.92 -15.91 -78.22
C ALA A 65 -28.07 -14.90 -77.44
N LYS A 66 -28.31 -13.60 -77.63
CA LYS A 66 -27.70 -12.52 -76.84
C LYS A 66 -28.01 -12.68 -75.36
N LYS A 67 -29.28 -12.88 -75.01
CA LYS A 67 -29.72 -13.11 -73.62
C LYS A 67 -29.19 -14.44 -73.04
N ALA A 68 -28.95 -15.43 -73.88
CA ALA A 68 -28.44 -16.75 -73.51
C ALA A 68 -26.94 -16.79 -73.23
N VAL A 69 -26.16 -15.95 -73.90
CA VAL A 69 -24.68 -16.02 -73.86
C VAL A 69 -24.05 -14.75 -73.32
N SER A 70 -24.48 -13.58 -73.80
CA SER A 70 -23.88 -12.29 -73.42
C SER A 70 -24.27 -11.86 -72.00
N ASP A 71 -25.54 -12.02 -71.62
CA ASP A 71 -26.01 -11.55 -70.29
C ASP A 71 -25.30 -12.24 -69.12
N PRO A 72 -25.14 -13.59 -69.08
CA PRO A 72 -24.38 -14.25 -68.02
C PRO A 72 -22.92 -13.82 -67.97
N TYR A 73 -22.28 -13.61 -69.13
CA TYR A 73 -20.88 -13.22 -69.20
C TYR A 73 -20.65 -11.79 -68.68
N VAL A 74 -21.45 -10.83 -69.18
CA VAL A 74 -21.36 -9.44 -68.72
C VAL A 74 -21.68 -9.35 -67.24
N ASN A 75 -22.66 -10.10 -66.74
CA ASN A 75 -22.95 -10.15 -65.31
C ASN A 75 -21.74 -10.65 -64.50
N THR A 76 -21.09 -11.75 -64.92
CA THR A 76 -19.89 -12.26 -64.26
C THR A 76 -18.77 -11.23 -64.20
N VAL A 77 -18.51 -10.50 -65.29
CA VAL A 77 -17.48 -9.44 -65.31
C VAL A 77 -17.83 -8.31 -64.34
N VAL A 78 -19.04 -7.76 -64.44
CA VAL A 78 -19.51 -6.68 -63.56
C VAL A 78 -19.51 -7.10 -62.09
N ARG A 79 -19.82 -8.36 -61.78
CA ARG A 79 -19.78 -8.87 -60.40
C ARG A 79 -18.36 -9.09 -59.90
N MET A 80 -17.43 -9.50 -60.76
CA MET A 80 -16.02 -9.60 -60.40
C MET A 80 -15.41 -8.22 -60.15
N GLU A 81 -15.75 -7.21 -60.97
CA GLU A 81 -15.36 -5.82 -60.75
C GLU A 81 -15.95 -5.26 -59.45
N GLY A 82 -17.23 -5.53 -59.18
CA GLY A 82 -17.88 -5.17 -57.92
C GLY A 82 -17.19 -5.81 -56.71
N LEU A 83 -16.88 -7.11 -56.78
CA LEU A 83 -16.16 -7.82 -55.73
C LEU A 83 -14.76 -7.23 -55.50
N ALA A 84 -14.03 -6.89 -56.57
CA ALA A 84 -12.73 -6.23 -56.49
C ALA A 84 -12.82 -4.82 -55.89
N ALA A 85 -13.94 -4.13 -56.08
CA ALA A 85 -14.24 -2.85 -55.45
C ALA A 85 -14.75 -2.98 -53.99
N GLY A 86 -14.85 -4.21 -53.46
CA GLY A 86 -15.28 -4.49 -52.08
C GLY A 86 -16.78 -4.71 -51.89
N ASP A 87 -17.57 -4.87 -52.96
CA ASP A 87 -18.98 -5.23 -52.86
C ASP A 87 -19.17 -6.70 -52.47
N LEU A 88 -19.34 -6.92 -51.17
CA LEU A 88 -19.65 -8.23 -50.58
C LEU A 88 -21.16 -8.42 -50.35
N THR A 89 -22.01 -7.51 -50.82
CA THR A 89 -23.45 -7.56 -50.55
C THR A 89 -24.23 -8.08 -51.74
N SER A 90 -23.87 -7.65 -52.96
CA SER A 90 -24.60 -8.05 -54.17
C SER A 90 -24.59 -9.56 -54.41
N PRO A 91 -25.71 -10.16 -54.84
CA PRO A 91 -25.76 -11.58 -55.16
C PRO A 91 -24.97 -11.88 -56.43
N ILE A 92 -24.14 -12.93 -56.39
CA ILE A 92 -23.51 -13.48 -57.58
C ILE A 92 -24.52 -14.41 -58.24
N THR A 93 -24.97 -14.05 -59.45
CA THR A 93 -25.99 -14.81 -60.17
C THR A 93 -25.38 -15.94 -61.02
N PHE A 94 -26.21 -16.84 -61.56
CA PHE A 94 -25.78 -17.95 -62.44
C PHE A 94 -24.82 -18.97 -61.82
N THR A 95 -24.74 -19.05 -60.49
CA THR A 95 -23.90 -20.02 -59.75
C THR A 95 -24.31 -21.49 -59.94
N HIS A 96 -25.53 -21.72 -60.40
CA HIS A 96 -26.08 -23.05 -60.71
C HIS A 96 -25.73 -23.55 -62.12
N HIS A 97 -25.12 -22.71 -62.97
CA HIS A 97 -24.67 -23.14 -64.28
C HIS A 97 -23.53 -24.16 -64.16
N ARG A 98 -23.49 -25.13 -65.07
CA ARG A 98 -22.42 -26.16 -65.11
C ARG A 98 -21.34 -25.87 -66.14
N ASP A 99 -21.49 -24.78 -66.88
CA ASP A 99 -20.51 -24.30 -67.86
C ASP A 99 -19.35 -23.53 -67.21
N CYS A 100 -18.45 -22.96 -68.02
CA CYS A 100 -17.31 -22.19 -67.53
C CYS A 100 -17.73 -20.95 -66.71
N VAL A 101 -18.82 -20.29 -67.09
CA VAL A 101 -19.34 -19.10 -66.38
C VAL A 101 -19.86 -19.49 -65.01
N GLY A 102 -20.62 -20.59 -64.93
CA GLY A 102 -21.08 -21.12 -63.64
C GLY A 102 -19.96 -21.52 -62.70
N ARG A 103 -18.91 -22.19 -63.22
CA ARG A 103 -17.73 -22.53 -62.41
C ARG A 103 -16.97 -21.29 -61.92
N MET A 104 -16.83 -20.27 -62.76
CA MET A 104 -16.23 -18.99 -62.36
C MET A 104 -17.08 -18.28 -61.30
N ASN A 105 -18.40 -18.23 -61.47
CA ASN A 105 -19.30 -17.61 -60.49
C ASN A 105 -19.31 -18.36 -59.16
N LYS A 106 -19.21 -19.70 -59.18
CA LYS A 106 -19.06 -20.50 -57.96
C LYS A 106 -17.73 -20.22 -57.24
N ALA A 107 -16.63 -20.11 -57.97
CA ALA A 107 -15.34 -19.73 -57.39
C ALA A 107 -15.38 -18.31 -56.82
N MET A 108 -16.00 -17.37 -57.54
CA MET A 108 -16.22 -15.99 -57.10
C MET A 108 -17.04 -15.93 -55.82
N LEU A 109 -18.03 -16.81 -55.65
CA LEU A 109 -18.80 -16.92 -54.41
C LEU A 109 -17.91 -17.33 -53.23
N VAL A 110 -17.04 -18.32 -53.40
CA VAL A 110 -16.07 -18.70 -52.36
C VAL A 110 -15.13 -17.55 -52.03
N PHE A 111 -14.63 -16.82 -53.03
CA PHE A 111 -13.80 -15.63 -52.79
C PHE A 111 -14.55 -14.54 -52.02
N LYS A 112 -15.82 -14.31 -52.36
CA LYS A 112 -16.69 -13.37 -51.66
C LYS A 112 -16.91 -13.78 -50.20
N ASP A 113 -17.20 -15.05 -49.95
CA ASP A 113 -17.43 -15.58 -48.61
C ASP A 113 -16.17 -15.46 -47.74
N ASN A 114 -15.01 -15.86 -48.26
CA ASN A 114 -13.72 -15.70 -47.58
C ASN A 114 -13.39 -14.21 -47.31
N ALA A 115 -13.67 -13.32 -48.26
CA ALA A 115 -13.49 -11.88 -48.07
C ALA A 115 -14.42 -11.33 -46.99
N ALA A 116 -15.67 -11.80 -46.93
CA ALA A 116 -16.63 -11.41 -45.91
C ALA A 116 -16.23 -11.92 -44.52
N GLU A 117 -15.74 -13.15 -44.40
CA GLU A 117 -15.19 -13.68 -43.15
C GLU A 117 -13.99 -12.87 -42.67
N ARG A 118 -13.07 -12.52 -43.57
CA ARG A 118 -11.91 -11.69 -43.23
C ARG A 118 -12.31 -10.30 -42.73
N VAL A 119 -13.28 -9.64 -43.38
CA VAL A 119 -13.79 -8.34 -42.93
C VAL A 119 -14.43 -8.44 -41.54
N ARG A 120 -15.16 -9.52 -41.25
CA ARG A 120 -15.74 -9.76 -39.91
C ARG A 120 -14.65 -10.01 -38.87
N ALA A 121 -13.66 -10.85 -39.17
CA ALA A 121 -12.54 -11.13 -38.27
C ALA A 121 -11.74 -9.86 -37.95
N ASP A 122 -11.44 -9.04 -38.96
CA ASP A 122 -10.77 -7.74 -38.76
C ASP A 122 -11.61 -6.78 -37.90
N ALA A 123 -12.94 -6.79 -38.04
CA ALA A 123 -13.83 -5.98 -37.22
C ALA A 123 -13.83 -6.44 -35.75
N VAL A 124 -13.87 -7.75 -35.49
CA VAL A 124 -13.76 -8.31 -34.13
C VAL A 124 -12.43 -7.93 -33.49
N LEU A 125 -11.32 -8.12 -34.22
CA LEU A 125 -9.98 -7.77 -33.73
C LEU A 125 -9.86 -6.28 -33.39
N ARG A 126 -10.41 -5.40 -34.22
CA ARG A 126 -10.44 -3.95 -33.94
C ARG A 126 -11.17 -3.64 -32.65
N THR A 127 -12.30 -4.28 -32.39
CA THR A 127 -13.05 -4.13 -31.13
C THR A 127 -12.20 -4.57 -29.94
N VAL A 128 -11.61 -5.77 -30.00
CA VAL A 128 -10.75 -6.30 -28.91
C VAL A 128 -9.59 -5.35 -28.61
N VAL A 129 -8.88 -4.88 -29.64
CA VAL A 129 -7.77 -3.93 -29.47
C VAL A 129 -8.25 -2.60 -28.90
N SER A 130 -9.41 -2.10 -29.34
CA SER A 130 -9.99 -0.86 -28.82
C SER A 130 -10.33 -0.95 -27.33
N GLU A 131 -10.98 -2.04 -26.91
CA GLU A 131 -11.36 -2.28 -25.52
C GLU A 131 -10.13 -2.39 -24.61
N ILE A 132 -9.12 -3.17 -25.02
CA ILE A 132 -7.86 -3.28 -24.27
C ILE A 132 -7.13 -1.92 -24.22
N THR A 133 -7.13 -1.17 -25.32
CA THR A 133 -6.54 0.17 -25.35
C THR A 133 -7.24 1.11 -24.38
N SER A 134 -8.58 1.07 -24.31
CA SER A 134 -9.36 1.84 -23.35
C SER A 134 -9.04 1.43 -21.90
N GLY A 135 -8.95 0.13 -21.62
CA GLY A 135 -8.53 -0.38 -20.33
C GLY A 135 -7.13 0.09 -19.91
N LEU A 136 -6.16 0.08 -20.82
CA LEU A 136 -4.82 0.61 -20.57
C LEU A 136 -4.81 2.13 -20.36
N GLN A 137 -5.72 2.87 -21.00
CA GLN A 137 -5.89 4.31 -20.72
C GLN A 137 -6.43 4.55 -19.32
N HIS A 138 -7.40 3.75 -18.85
CA HIS A 138 -7.86 3.78 -17.47
C HIS A 138 -6.71 3.49 -16.49
N MET A 139 -5.89 2.47 -16.78
CA MET A 139 -4.68 2.16 -16.01
C MET A 139 -3.72 3.34 -15.90
N LYS A 140 -3.40 3.95 -17.05
CA LYS A 140 -2.50 5.10 -17.13
C LYS A 140 -3.00 6.28 -16.29
N ASN A 141 -4.32 6.47 -16.22
CA ASN A 141 -4.95 7.53 -15.45
C ASN A 141 -5.13 7.17 -13.96
N GLY A 142 -4.63 6.00 -13.53
CA GLY A 142 -4.71 5.54 -12.13
C GLY A 142 -6.06 4.90 -11.77
N ASN A 143 -6.96 4.69 -12.71
CA ASN A 143 -8.20 3.96 -12.48
C ASN A 143 -7.93 2.45 -12.63
N LEU A 144 -7.62 1.80 -11.50
CA LEU A 144 -7.39 0.35 -11.43
C LEU A 144 -8.64 -0.46 -11.07
N THR A 145 -9.79 0.20 -10.89
CA THR A 145 -11.07 -0.49 -10.63
C THR A 145 -11.83 -0.79 -11.92
N TYR A 146 -11.30 -0.35 -13.06
CA TYR A 146 -11.87 -0.63 -14.37
C TYR A 146 -11.68 -2.11 -14.75
N SER A 147 -12.76 -2.76 -15.17
CA SER A 147 -12.77 -4.10 -15.76
C SER A 147 -13.36 -4.05 -17.16
N ILE A 148 -12.84 -4.92 -18.04
CA ILE A 148 -13.47 -5.18 -19.32
C ILE A 148 -14.53 -6.26 -19.11
N ASP A 149 -15.79 -5.84 -19.12
CA ASP A 149 -16.96 -6.70 -18.90
C ASP A 149 -17.52 -7.28 -20.20
N SER A 150 -17.15 -6.70 -21.35
CA SER A 150 -17.52 -7.19 -22.67
C SER A 150 -16.85 -8.54 -22.92
N VAL A 151 -17.67 -9.60 -23.07
CA VAL A 151 -17.16 -10.94 -23.37
C VAL A 151 -16.63 -10.96 -24.80
N PHE A 152 -15.39 -11.39 -24.97
CA PHE A 152 -14.80 -11.54 -26.29
C PHE A 152 -15.07 -12.94 -26.85
N ASP A 153 -14.88 -13.11 -28.15
CA ASP A 153 -14.87 -14.43 -28.76
C ASP A 153 -13.82 -15.32 -28.08
N ALA A 154 -14.06 -16.64 -28.07
CA ALA A 154 -13.28 -17.61 -27.30
C ALA A 154 -11.76 -17.52 -27.56
N GLU A 155 -11.35 -17.13 -28.77
CA GLU A 155 -9.95 -16.94 -29.14
C GLU A 155 -9.27 -15.78 -28.40
N TYR A 156 -10.03 -14.74 -28.02
CA TYR A 156 -9.51 -13.51 -27.41
C TYR A 156 -9.89 -13.33 -25.93
N ASP A 157 -10.80 -14.14 -25.39
CA ASP A 157 -11.26 -13.98 -24.00
C ASP A 157 -10.14 -14.12 -22.96
N GLN A 158 -9.12 -14.92 -23.23
CA GLN A 158 -7.94 -15.03 -22.37
C GLN A 158 -7.22 -13.69 -22.18
N LEU A 159 -7.21 -12.83 -23.21
CA LEU A 159 -6.58 -11.51 -23.12
C LEU A 159 -7.35 -10.59 -22.17
N ARG A 160 -8.69 -10.63 -22.22
CA ARG A 160 -9.58 -9.92 -21.29
C ARG A 160 -9.36 -10.38 -19.85
N GLN A 161 -9.32 -11.70 -19.64
CA GLN A 161 -9.07 -12.28 -18.30
C GLN A 161 -7.72 -11.83 -17.75
N ASN A 162 -6.65 -11.98 -18.52
CA ASN A 162 -5.31 -11.56 -18.09
C ASN A 162 -5.24 -10.06 -17.78
N PHE A 163 -5.91 -9.20 -18.57
CA PHE A 163 -6.00 -7.77 -18.28
C PHE A 163 -6.70 -7.50 -16.94
N ASN A 164 -7.89 -8.09 -16.74
CA ASN A 164 -8.67 -7.92 -15.51
C ASN A 164 -7.93 -8.46 -14.28
N ASP A 165 -7.27 -9.62 -14.39
CA ASP A 165 -6.49 -10.21 -13.31
C ASP A 165 -5.29 -9.32 -12.94
N THR A 166 -4.60 -8.78 -13.95
CA THR A 166 -3.48 -7.84 -13.72
C THR A 166 -3.96 -6.58 -13.02
N MET A 167 -5.13 -6.05 -13.41
CA MET A 167 -5.75 -4.92 -12.72
C MET A 167 -6.08 -5.22 -11.27
N GLY A 168 -6.70 -6.38 -11.01
CA GLY A 168 -7.02 -6.83 -9.66
C GLY A 168 -5.77 -6.94 -8.78
N GLN A 169 -4.71 -7.57 -9.31
CA GLN A 169 -3.44 -7.70 -8.58
C GLN A 169 -2.79 -6.35 -8.29
N LEU A 170 -2.76 -5.43 -9.27
CA LEU A 170 -2.19 -4.10 -9.06
C LEU A 170 -3.01 -3.27 -8.05
N CYS A 171 -4.34 -3.36 -8.09
CA CYS A 171 -5.23 -2.74 -7.11
C CYS A 171 -4.96 -3.28 -5.70
N GLN A 172 -4.82 -4.60 -5.55
CA GLN A 172 -4.50 -5.25 -4.28
C GLN A 172 -3.14 -4.78 -3.73
N LEU A 173 -2.11 -4.73 -4.58
CA LEU A 173 -0.77 -4.27 -4.21
C LEU A 173 -0.76 -2.81 -3.72
N LEU A 174 -1.47 -1.91 -4.41
CA LEU A 174 -1.59 -0.52 -3.97
C LEU A 174 -2.38 -0.39 -2.67
N THR A 175 -3.43 -1.20 -2.47
CA THR A 175 -4.20 -1.24 -1.23
C THR A 175 -3.34 -1.68 -0.05
N GLN A 176 -2.52 -2.72 -0.23
CA GLN A 176 -1.57 -3.18 0.78
C GLN A 176 -0.52 -2.11 1.08
N THR A 177 0.01 -1.45 0.05
CA THR A 177 1.00 -0.37 0.21
C THR A 177 0.41 0.83 0.97
N SER A 178 -0.81 1.24 0.64
CA SER A 178 -1.54 2.32 1.32
C SER A 178 -1.81 1.98 2.79
N SER A 179 -2.19 0.72 3.07
CA SER A 179 -2.41 0.24 4.44
C SER A 179 -1.10 0.24 5.24
N ALA A 180 0.01 -0.22 4.64
CA ALA A 180 1.32 -0.19 5.27
C ALA A 180 1.78 1.25 5.57
N ALA A 181 1.61 2.18 4.63
CA ALA A 181 1.92 3.59 4.83
C ALA A 181 1.09 4.21 5.97
N SER A 182 -0.20 3.87 6.05
CA SER A 182 -1.09 4.33 7.13
C SER A 182 -0.63 3.81 8.51
N ASN A 183 -0.22 2.54 8.58
CA ASN A 183 0.33 1.97 9.81
C ASN A 183 1.63 2.65 10.24
N VAL A 184 2.52 2.97 9.29
CA VAL A 184 3.75 3.72 9.57
C VAL A 184 3.44 5.12 10.10
N LEU A 185 2.46 5.82 9.49
CA LEU A 185 2.05 7.15 9.95
C LEU A 185 1.48 7.12 11.36
N ASN A 186 0.64 6.13 11.67
CA ASN A 186 0.09 5.93 13.01
C ASN A 186 1.19 5.66 14.03
N GLY A 187 2.11 4.73 13.73
CA GLY A 187 3.25 4.43 14.60
C GLY A 187 4.17 5.63 14.80
N ALA A 188 4.40 6.45 13.77
CA ALA A 188 5.18 7.68 13.91
C ALA A 188 4.49 8.71 14.81
N SER A 189 3.15 8.79 14.78
CA SER A 189 2.38 9.67 15.67
C SER A 189 2.44 9.19 17.13
N GLU A 190 2.36 7.88 17.36
CA GLU A 190 2.50 7.28 18.70
C GLU A 190 3.90 7.54 19.26
N ILE A 191 4.95 7.32 18.45
CA ILE A 191 6.34 7.60 18.84
C ILE A 191 6.52 9.09 19.20
N ARG A 192 5.95 10.00 18.42
CA ARG A 192 6.01 11.43 18.73
C ARG A 192 5.37 11.73 20.08
N SER A 193 4.16 11.25 20.32
CA SER A 193 3.46 11.45 21.60
C SER A 193 4.23 10.87 22.79
N ALA A 194 4.81 9.68 22.64
CA ALA A 194 5.62 9.06 23.68
C ALA A 194 6.94 9.81 23.92
N SER A 195 7.52 10.37 22.86
CA SER A 195 8.74 11.18 22.96
C SER A 195 8.48 12.49 23.69
N ASP A 196 7.34 13.14 23.42
CA ASP A 196 6.92 14.37 24.11
C ASP A 196 6.65 14.12 25.61
N ASP A 197 5.98 13.00 25.95
CA ASP A 197 5.80 12.60 27.36
C ASP A 197 7.14 12.32 28.06
N LEU A 198 8.03 11.59 27.39
CA LEU A 198 9.36 11.29 27.94
C LEU A 198 10.18 12.56 28.14
N ALA A 199 10.12 13.51 27.21
CA ALA A 199 10.80 14.80 27.33
C ALA A 199 10.28 15.57 28.56
N SER A 200 8.96 15.69 28.72
CA SER A 200 8.36 16.37 29.88
C SER A 200 8.74 15.70 31.21
N ARG A 201 8.73 14.36 31.26
CA ARG A 201 9.17 13.61 32.45
C ARG A 201 10.66 13.78 32.74
N THR A 202 11.48 13.86 31.69
CA THR A 202 12.93 14.11 31.84
C THR A 202 13.19 15.50 32.40
N GLU A 203 12.44 16.51 31.96
CA GLU A 203 12.49 17.87 32.52
C GLU A 203 12.07 17.89 34.00
N GLN A 204 10.98 17.19 34.36
CA GLN A 204 10.55 17.06 35.76
C GLN A 204 11.57 16.33 36.64
N GLN A 205 12.19 15.28 36.11
CA GLN A 205 13.27 14.57 36.81
C GLN A 205 14.49 15.45 37.02
N ALA A 206 14.89 16.23 36.01
CA ALA A 206 16.00 17.16 36.12
C ALA A 206 15.73 18.21 37.22
N ALA A 207 14.52 18.77 37.27
CA ALA A 207 14.12 19.71 38.32
C ALA A 207 14.16 19.05 39.73
N SER A 208 13.66 17.82 39.85
CA SER A 208 13.69 17.07 41.13
C SER A 208 15.13 16.75 41.58
N LEU A 209 16.03 16.49 40.64
CA LEU A 209 17.46 16.29 40.87
C LEU A 209 18.14 17.58 41.34
N GLU A 210 17.80 18.74 40.76
CA GLU A 210 18.30 20.04 41.20
C GLU A 210 17.87 20.37 42.64
N GLU A 211 16.60 20.09 42.99
CA GLU A 211 16.08 20.28 44.34
C GLU A 211 16.77 19.35 45.34
N SER A 212 16.94 18.07 44.98
CA SER A 212 17.67 17.11 45.81
C SER A 212 19.11 17.52 46.04
N ALA A 213 19.79 18.03 45.00
CA ALA A 213 21.16 18.54 45.11
C ALA A 213 21.24 19.80 45.99
N ALA A 214 20.21 20.66 45.98
CA ALA A 214 20.12 21.80 46.89
C ALA A 214 19.94 21.37 48.35
N ALA A 215 19.01 20.44 48.61
CA ALA A 215 18.80 19.87 49.94
C ALA A 215 20.07 19.19 50.48
N MET A 216 20.79 18.45 49.63
CA MET A 216 22.05 17.83 50.02
C MET A 216 23.13 18.85 50.39
N ARG A 217 23.18 20.00 49.71
CA ARG A 217 24.09 21.10 50.07
C ARG A 217 23.75 21.68 51.44
N GLU A 218 22.47 21.87 51.74
CA GLU A 218 22.01 22.34 53.05
C GLU A 218 22.36 21.34 54.17
N VAL A 219 22.08 20.05 53.98
CA VAL A 219 22.44 18.99 54.92
C VAL A 219 23.95 18.96 55.17
N THR A 220 24.76 19.06 54.11
CA THR A 220 26.22 19.10 54.24
C THR A 220 26.66 20.30 55.08
N GLY A 221 26.06 21.48 54.87
CA GLY A 221 26.29 22.67 55.68
C GLY A 221 25.94 22.47 57.15
N MET A 222 24.78 21.87 57.45
CA MET A 222 24.36 21.56 58.82
C MET A 222 25.30 20.56 59.51
N VAL A 223 25.77 19.54 58.80
CA VAL A 223 26.73 18.57 59.33
C VAL A 223 28.06 19.26 59.65
N GLN A 224 28.53 20.14 58.77
CA GLN A 224 29.77 20.88 59.02
C GLN A 224 29.64 21.85 60.21
N GLN A 225 28.51 22.54 60.34
CA GLN A 225 28.23 23.37 61.51
C GLN A 225 28.16 22.54 62.80
N THR A 226 27.53 21.37 62.75
CA THR A 226 27.43 20.47 63.90
C THR A 226 28.81 19.97 64.33
N ALA A 227 29.69 19.64 63.38
CA ALA A 227 31.06 19.26 63.66
C ALA A 227 31.88 20.40 64.30
N GLN A 228 31.71 21.64 63.84
CA GLN A 228 32.33 22.82 64.45
C GLN A 228 31.83 23.04 65.88
N ASN A 229 30.52 22.99 66.10
CA ASN A 229 29.92 23.13 67.43
C ASN A 229 30.42 22.03 68.38
N ALA A 230 30.51 20.78 67.92
CA ALA A 230 31.04 19.68 68.71
C ALA A 230 32.51 19.89 69.11
N ALA A 231 33.33 20.42 68.20
CA ALA A 231 34.72 20.77 68.50
C ALA A 231 34.81 21.89 69.55
N GLU A 232 33.94 22.91 69.46
CA GLU A 232 33.89 24.00 70.43
C GLU A 232 33.42 23.53 71.82
N VAL A 233 32.37 22.71 71.88
CA VAL A 233 31.94 22.07 73.13
C VAL A 233 33.05 21.22 73.73
N GLY A 234 33.79 20.47 72.90
CA GLY A 234 34.96 19.69 73.34
C GLY A 234 36.02 20.57 74.01
N LYS A 235 36.27 21.77 73.46
CA LYS A 235 37.18 22.76 74.07
C LYS A 235 36.66 23.25 75.42
N GLN A 236 35.38 23.63 75.50
CA GLN A 236 34.77 24.11 76.75
C GLN A 236 34.77 23.05 77.85
N VAL A 237 34.50 21.79 77.50
CA VAL A 237 34.58 20.65 78.44
C VAL A 237 36.00 20.45 78.94
N SER A 238 37.01 20.57 78.07
CA SER A 238 38.42 20.51 78.46
C SER A 238 38.79 21.61 79.45
N GLU A 239 38.37 22.86 79.18
CA GLU A 239 38.58 24.00 80.08
C GLU A 239 37.90 23.80 81.44
N ALA A 240 36.65 23.32 81.46
CA ALA A 240 35.93 22.99 82.69
C ALA A 240 36.61 21.86 83.48
N HIS A 241 37.15 20.84 82.80
CA HIS A 241 37.90 19.75 83.43
C HIS A 241 39.19 20.25 84.10
N MET A 242 39.92 21.16 83.46
CA MET A 242 41.10 21.80 84.06
C MET A 242 40.71 22.60 85.30
N ALA A 243 39.66 23.43 85.21
CA ALA A 243 39.17 24.22 86.34
C ALA A 243 38.73 23.35 87.52
N ALA A 244 38.03 22.23 87.26
CA ALA A 244 37.65 21.27 88.28
C ALA A 244 38.86 20.57 88.92
N THR A 245 39.89 20.27 88.13
CA THR A 245 41.15 19.67 88.62
C THR A 245 41.89 20.62 89.56
N ASP A 246 42.01 21.89 89.18
CA ASP A 246 42.61 22.94 89.99
C ASP A 246 41.80 23.20 91.27
N GLY A 247 40.47 23.29 91.15
CA GLY A 247 39.56 23.38 92.29
C GLY A 247 39.72 22.20 93.26
N GLY A 248 39.87 20.98 92.73
CA GLY A 248 40.19 19.79 93.53
C GLY A 248 41.52 19.92 94.28
N ALA A 249 42.55 20.52 93.66
CA ALA A 249 43.81 20.81 94.35
C ALA A 249 43.66 21.84 95.46
N VAL A 250 42.82 22.87 95.28
CA VAL A 250 42.47 23.84 96.33
C VAL A 250 41.77 23.16 97.50
N VAL A 251 40.74 22.34 97.23
CA VAL A 251 40.00 21.60 98.27
C VAL A 251 40.93 20.67 99.05
N ARG A 252 41.80 19.92 98.37
CA ARG A 252 42.80 19.07 99.04
C ARG A 252 43.69 19.87 100.00
N ARG A 253 44.17 21.05 99.58
CA ARG A 253 44.94 21.94 100.47
C ARG A 253 44.12 22.42 101.67
N ALA A 254 42.85 22.76 101.47
CA ALA A 254 41.96 23.17 102.56
C ALA A 254 41.72 22.03 103.56
N VAL A 255 41.51 20.80 103.09
CA VAL A 255 41.38 19.61 103.96
C VAL A 255 42.66 19.37 104.77
N SER A 256 43.84 19.44 104.15
CA SER A 256 45.11 19.32 104.86
C SER A 256 45.30 20.42 105.92
N ALA A 257 44.86 21.65 105.65
CA ALA A 257 44.89 22.73 106.62
C ALA A 257 43.94 22.47 107.80
N MET A 258 42.73 21.95 107.54
CA MET A 258 41.78 21.59 108.60
C MET A 258 42.29 20.43 109.46
N ASP A 259 42.95 19.43 108.86
CA ASP A 259 43.59 18.33 109.59
C ASP A 259 44.71 18.85 110.51
N ALA A 260 45.52 19.79 110.02
CA ALA A 260 46.53 20.47 110.84
C ALA A 260 45.91 21.28 112.00
N ILE A 261 44.80 21.98 111.76
CA ILE A 261 44.05 22.69 112.81
C ILE A 261 43.50 21.72 113.86
N GLN A 262 42.93 20.58 113.43
CA GLN A 262 42.42 19.55 114.32
C GLN A 262 43.53 18.97 115.20
N LYS A 263 44.69 18.66 114.60
CA LYS A 263 45.85 18.18 115.34
C LYS A 263 46.34 19.20 116.38
N SER A 264 46.46 20.46 115.99
CA SER A 264 46.83 21.55 116.89
C SER A 264 45.82 21.72 118.03
N SER A 265 44.52 21.61 117.75
CA SER A 265 43.46 21.70 118.77
C SER A 265 43.52 20.53 119.77
N SER A 266 43.88 19.34 119.31
CA SER A 266 44.12 18.18 120.19
C SER A 266 45.35 18.38 121.08
N GLU A 267 46.43 18.93 120.54
CA GLU A 267 47.61 19.31 121.34
C GLU A 267 47.26 20.38 122.39
N ILE A 268 46.44 21.38 122.04
CA ILE A 268 45.93 22.38 123.01
C ILE A 268 45.10 21.70 124.09
N THR A 269 44.23 20.74 123.73
CA THR A 269 43.41 20.00 124.71
C THR A 269 44.29 19.23 125.69
N ASN A 270 45.34 18.54 125.20
CA ASN A 270 46.30 17.86 126.06
C ASN A 270 47.03 18.83 127.00
N ILE A 271 47.36 20.04 126.53
CA ILE A 271 47.95 21.08 127.38
C ILE A 271 46.94 21.54 128.44
N ILE A 272 45.67 21.73 128.07
CA ILE A 272 44.60 22.08 129.02
C ILE A 272 44.44 20.98 130.08
N ASP A 273 44.46 19.70 129.71
CA ASP A 273 44.37 18.58 130.67
C ASP A 273 45.56 18.58 131.64
N VAL A 274 46.77 18.87 131.15
CA VAL A 274 47.95 19.05 132.00
C VAL A 274 47.78 20.26 132.92
N ILE A 275 47.25 21.39 132.42
CA ILE A 275 46.98 22.59 133.22
C ILE A 275 45.93 22.29 134.30
N ASP A 276 44.85 21.57 133.97
CA ASP A 276 43.81 21.17 134.94
C ASP A 276 44.40 20.25 136.02
N GLY A 277 45.27 19.31 135.61
CA GLY A 277 46.05 18.50 136.55
C GLY A 277 46.94 19.33 137.48
N ILE A 278 47.64 20.33 136.96
CA ILE A 278 48.45 21.28 137.76
C ILE A 278 47.55 22.12 138.68
N ALA A 279 46.40 22.57 138.21
CA ALA A 279 45.45 23.35 138.99
C ALA A 279 44.89 22.52 140.16
N PHE A 280 44.54 21.25 139.93
CA PHE A 280 44.11 20.34 140.98
C PHE A 280 45.20 20.07 142.02
N GLN A 281 46.44 19.82 141.56
CA GLN A 281 47.59 19.68 142.47
C GLN A 281 47.84 20.96 143.27
N THR A 282 47.73 22.13 142.64
CA THR A 282 47.88 23.44 143.29
C THR A 282 46.77 23.66 144.31
N ASN A 283 45.53 23.29 143.99
CA ASN A 283 44.40 23.35 144.91
C ASN A 283 44.58 22.41 146.11
N LEU A 284 45.09 21.20 145.90
CA LEU A 284 45.42 20.27 146.99
C LEU A 284 46.60 20.77 147.85
N LEU A 285 47.63 21.36 147.24
CA LEU A 285 48.74 22.00 147.94
C LEU A 285 48.25 23.18 148.78
N ALA A 286 47.40 24.03 148.20
CA ALA A 286 46.80 25.17 148.90
C ALA A 286 45.88 24.71 150.04
N LEU A 287 45.10 23.65 149.83
CA LEU A 287 44.26 23.07 150.87
C LEU A 287 45.09 22.46 152.01
N ASN A 288 46.14 21.70 151.70
CA ASN A 288 47.06 21.16 152.70
C ASN A 288 47.77 22.28 153.48
N ALA A 289 48.23 23.33 152.78
CA ALA A 289 48.81 24.50 153.42
C ALA A 289 47.79 25.22 154.31
N GLY A 290 46.54 25.36 153.87
CA GLY A 290 45.45 25.94 154.65
C GLY A 290 45.08 25.11 155.88
N VAL A 291 45.09 23.77 155.78
CA VAL A 291 44.90 22.86 156.91
C VAL A 291 46.05 22.99 157.91
N GLU A 292 47.29 23.03 157.45
CA GLU A 292 48.46 23.12 158.35
C GLU A 292 48.59 24.52 158.98
N ALA A 293 48.19 25.58 158.28
CA ALA A 293 48.03 26.92 158.84
C ALA A 293 46.94 26.94 159.94
N ALA A 294 45.77 26.34 159.68
CA ALA A 294 44.72 26.19 160.70
C ALA A 294 45.18 25.32 161.90
N ARG A 295 46.13 24.41 161.69
CA ARG A 295 46.74 23.57 162.73
C ARG A 295 47.80 24.30 163.57
N ALA A 296 48.44 25.33 163.02
CA ALA A 296 49.48 26.12 163.69
C ALA A 296 48.95 27.23 164.62
N GLY A 297 47.67 27.57 164.58
CA GLY A 297 47.06 28.58 165.45
C GLY A 297 47.62 30.01 165.21
N ASP A 298 47.68 30.86 166.24
CA ASP A 298 48.04 32.30 166.17
C ASP A 298 49.47 32.63 165.68
N ALA A 299 50.24 31.64 165.18
CA ALA A 299 51.55 31.83 164.56
C ALA A 299 51.64 31.34 163.09
N GLY A 300 50.53 30.92 162.49
CA GLY A 300 50.43 30.42 161.11
C GLY A 300 49.71 31.35 160.14
#